data_AF-A0A2P8D7C3-F1
#
_entry.id   AF-A0A2P8D7C3-F1
#
_cell.length_a   1.000
_cell.length_b   1.000
_cell.length_c   1.000
_cell.angle_alpha   90.00
_cell.angle_beta   90.00
_cell.angle_gamma   90.00
#
_symmetry.space_group_name_H-M   'P 1'
#
loop_
_entity.id
_entity.type
_entity.pdbx_description
1 polymer ?
#
loop_
_entity_poly.entity_id
_entity_poly.type
_entity_poly.pdbx_seq_one_letter_code
_entity_poly.pdbx_strand_id
1 'polypeptide(L)'
;MKLTFKYKTRASTKWEYQNLALDDFFDLEDGAAAHINSIQKNWHLDEYISLDKKELMFVYVKLEDGTETREYKQTYWNEGKNIAIERTDEGNEYYRELIVSVLNSREEEAASQTLRLVLNRENIVPVYHGFFTDEADGIQTESRINLDAFKIPDQ
;
A
#
# COMPACT_ATOMS: atom_id res chain seq x y z
N MET A 1 -6.93 -8.57 -18.74
CA MET A 1 -6.86 -7.68 -17.56
C MET A 1 -6.58 -6.25 -18.01
N LYS A 2 -7.15 -5.27 -17.33
CA LYS A 2 -6.98 -3.84 -17.57
C LYS A 2 -6.32 -3.21 -16.34
N LEU A 3 -5.27 -2.43 -16.56
CA LEU A 3 -4.58 -1.65 -15.53
C LEU A 3 -4.88 -0.16 -15.74
N THR A 4 -5.26 0.52 -14.66
CA THR A 4 -5.31 1.98 -14.59
C THR A 4 -4.34 2.44 -13.52
N PHE A 5 -3.30 3.17 -13.91
CA PHE A 5 -2.36 3.79 -12.99
C PHE A 5 -2.47 5.32 -13.11
N LYS A 6 -2.68 6.01 -12.01
CA LYS A 6 -2.70 7.48 -11.97
C LYS A 6 -2.17 8.01 -10.65
N TYR A 7 -1.61 9.20 -10.69
CA TYR A 7 -1.09 9.88 -9.50
C TYR A 7 -1.47 11.34 -9.49
N LYS A 8 -1.27 11.98 -8.33
CA LYS A 8 -1.52 13.40 -8.12
C LYS A 8 -0.38 13.96 -7.28
N THR A 9 0.25 15.00 -7.82
CA THR A 9 1.36 15.71 -7.16
C THR A 9 0.82 16.78 -6.21
N ARG A 10 1.67 17.29 -5.31
CA ARG A 10 1.34 18.43 -4.45
C ARG A 10 1.17 19.74 -5.24
N ALA A 11 1.85 19.85 -6.38
CA ALA A 11 1.77 21.01 -7.26
C ALA A 11 0.49 21.04 -8.11
N SER A 12 -0.27 19.93 -8.17
CA SER A 12 -1.41 19.78 -9.07
C SER A 12 -2.67 19.33 -8.35
N THR A 13 -3.81 19.91 -8.74
CA THR A 13 -5.14 19.43 -8.31
C THR A 13 -5.70 18.33 -9.21
N LYS A 14 -5.04 18.02 -10.33
CA LYS A 14 -5.50 17.05 -11.34
C LYS A 14 -4.80 15.70 -11.18
N TRP A 15 -5.46 14.65 -11.66
CA TRP A 15 -4.85 13.34 -11.81
C TRP A 15 -4.04 13.29 -13.10
N GLU A 16 -2.83 12.76 -12.99
CA GLU A 16 -1.94 12.44 -14.09
C GLU A 16 -1.97 10.94 -14.32
N TYR A 17 -2.10 10.51 -15.57
CA TYR A 17 -2.19 9.10 -15.93
C TYR A 17 -0.81 8.60 -16.34
N GLN A 18 -0.43 7.45 -15.81
CA GLN A 18 0.78 6.76 -16.24
C GLN A 18 0.38 5.54 -17.04
N ASN A 19 0.90 5.46 -18.26
CA ASN A 19 0.77 4.25 -19.05
C ASN A 19 1.84 3.26 -18.57
N LEU A 20 1.41 2.21 -17.90
CA LEU A 20 2.28 1.15 -17.40
C LEU A 20 1.83 -0.16 -18.03
N ALA A 21 2.76 -0.90 -18.62
CA ALA A 21 2.45 -2.21 -19.18
C ALA A 21 2.16 -3.21 -18.05
N LEU A 22 1.37 -4.24 -18.35
CA LEU A 22 1.11 -5.30 -17.37
C LEU A 22 2.40 -6.06 -17.03
N ASP A 23 3.25 -6.31 -18.02
CA ASP A 23 4.49 -7.05 -17.83
C ASP A 23 5.43 -6.31 -16.88
N ASP A 24 5.57 -4.99 -17.04
CA ASP A 24 6.34 -4.13 -16.13
C ASP A 24 5.73 -4.06 -14.73
N PHE A 25 4.39 -3.98 -14.64
CA PHE A 25 3.71 -3.88 -13.35
C PHE A 25 3.82 -5.18 -12.53
N PHE A 26 3.72 -6.33 -13.18
CA PHE A 26 3.75 -7.64 -12.51
C PHE A 26 5.14 -8.27 -12.44
N ASP A 27 6.16 -7.64 -13.05
CA ASP A 27 7.52 -8.20 -13.22
C ASP A 27 7.46 -9.62 -13.81
N LEU A 28 6.76 -9.74 -14.94
CA LEU A 28 6.51 -11.03 -15.59
C LEU A 28 7.69 -11.48 -16.44
N GLU A 29 8.03 -12.76 -16.33
CA GLU A 29 8.89 -13.42 -17.31
C GLU A 29 8.17 -13.55 -18.66
N ASP A 30 8.96 -13.66 -19.75
CA ASP A 30 8.44 -13.79 -21.11
C ASP A 30 7.43 -14.93 -21.25
N GLY A 31 6.20 -14.58 -21.61
CA GLY A 31 5.10 -15.52 -21.82
C GLY A 31 4.33 -15.91 -20.56
N ALA A 32 4.69 -15.39 -19.38
CA ALA A 32 3.87 -15.52 -18.19
C ALA A 32 2.59 -14.68 -18.28
N ALA A 33 1.49 -15.22 -17.76
CA ALA A 33 0.22 -14.51 -17.74
C ALA A 33 0.09 -13.69 -16.45
N ALA A 34 -0.33 -12.44 -16.60
CA ALA A 34 -0.64 -11.57 -15.48
C ALA A 34 -1.91 -12.08 -14.76
N HIS A 35 -1.78 -12.43 -13.47
CA HIS A 35 -2.90 -12.86 -12.64
C HIS A 35 -3.18 -11.82 -11.57
N ILE A 36 -4.45 -11.39 -11.46
CA ILE A 36 -4.86 -10.39 -10.47
C ILE A 36 -4.49 -10.81 -9.03
N ASN A 37 -4.44 -12.12 -8.77
CA ASN A 37 -4.03 -12.74 -7.51
C ASN A 37 -2.54 -12.63 -7.16
N SER A 38 -1.66 -12.34 -8.12
CA SER A 38 -0.20 -12.29 -7.90
C SER A 38 0.29 -11.01 -7.22
N ILE A 39 -0.62 -10.10 -6.88
CA ILE A 39 -0.32 -8.77 -6.37
C ILE A 39 -0.05 -8.83 -4.86
N GLN A 40 1.12 -8.33 -4.45
CA GLN A 40 1.49 -8.27 -3.05
C GLN A 40 0.52 -7.39 -2.24
N LYS A 41 0.31 -7.74 -0.96
CA LYS A 41 -0.57 -6.97 -0.07
C LYS A 41 0.01 -5.59 0.29
N ASN A 42 1.33 -5.48 0.39
CA ASN A 42 2.03 -4.26 0.78
C ASN A 42 2.88 -3.73 -0.39
N TRP A 43 2.23 -3.28 -1.46
CA TRP A 43 2.94 -2.75 -2.63
C TRP A 43 3.31 -1.29 -2.44
N HIS A 44 4.56 -0.92 -2.69
CA HIS A 44 5.01 0.47 -2.82
C HIS A 44 4.77 0.97 -4.25
N LEU A 45 3.60 1.56 -4.54
CA LEU A 45 3.25 1.95 -5.91
C LEU A 45 4.01 3.18 -6.39
N ASP A 46 4.58 3.95 -5.47
CA ASP A 46 5.48 5.06 -5.81
C ASP A 46 6.73 4.63 -6.58
N GLU A 47 7.15 3.35 -6.49
CA GLU A 47 8.32 2.83 -7.22
C GLU A 47 8.14 2.89 -8.74
N TYR A 48 6.89 2.93 -9.22
CA TYR A 48 6.60 3.09 -10.65
C TYR A 48 6.65 4.54 -11.12
N ILE A 49 6.74 5.52 -10.23
CA ILE A 49 6.67 6.94 -10.58
C ILE A 49 8.07 7.55 -10.46
N SER A 50 8.54 8.20 -11.52
CA SER A 50 9.85 8.88 -11.54
C SER A 50 9.86 10.24 -10.81
N LEU A 51 9.15 10.35 -9.68
CA LEU A 51 9.07 11.54 -8.84
C LEU A 51 9.49 11.20 -7.41
N ASP A 52 9.99 12.20 -6.68
CA ASP A 52 10.28 12.02 -5.26
C ASP A 52 8.97 11.88 -4.45
N LYS A 53 8.94 10.99 -3.45
CA LYS A 53 7.78 10.81 -2.55
C LYS A 53 7.29 12.13 -1.95
N LYS A 54 8.19 13.11 -1.73
CA LYS A 54 7.83 14.43 -1.21
C LYS A 54 6.92 15.22 -2.16
N GLU A 55 7.00 14.95 -3.46
CA GLU A 55 6.21 15.62 -4.49
C GLU A 55 4.84 14.97 -4.68
N LEU A 56 4.69 13.71 -4.26
CA LEU A 56 3.47 12.94 -4.36
C LEU A 56 2.48 13.30 -3.26
N MET A 57 1.19 13.28 -3.61
CA MET A 57 0.08 13.39 -2.68
C MET A 57 -0.80 12.14 -2.72
N PHE A 58 -1.12 11.66 -3.92
CA PHE A 58 -1.89 10.43 -4.10
C PHE A 58 -1.35 9.57 -5.23
N VAL A 59 -1.43 8.26 -5.07
CA VAL A 59 -1.26 7.25 -6.14
C VAL A 59 -2.47 6.34 -6.13
N TYR A 60 -2.98 6.00 -7.30
CA TYR A 60 -4.11 5.10 -7.47
C TYR A 60 -3.82 4.08 -8.55
N VAL A 61 -4.04 2.82 -8.20
CA VAL A 61 -4.01 1.70 -9.13
C VAL A 61 -5.35 0.98 -9.10
N LYS A 62 -5.86 0.64 -10.28
CA LYS A 62 -7.02 -0.23 -10.46
C LYS A 62 -6.68 -1.34 -11.45
N LEU A 63 -6.97 -2.57 -11.06
CA LEU A 63 -6.87 -3.75 -11.91
C LEU A 63 -8.24 -4.39 -12.05
N GLU A 64 -8.60 -4.73 -13.28
CA GLU A 64 -9.90 -5.30 -13.63
C GLU A 64 -9.71 -6.45 -14.62
N ASP A 65 -10.23 -7.64 -14.34
CA ASP A 65 -10.20 -8.78 -15.28
C ASP A 65 -11.57 -9.19 -15.83
N GLY A 66 -12.62 -8.44 -15.47
CA GLY A 66 -14.01 -8.66 -15.87
C GLY A 66 -14.85 -9.38 -14.81
N THR A 67 -14.20 -10.09 -13.89
CA THR A 67 -14.86 -10.77 -12.75
C THR A 67 -14.46 -10.18 -11.41
N GLU A 68 -13.23 -9.69 -11.31
CA GLU A 68 -12.66 -9.14 -10.10
C GLU A 68 -12.12 -7.72 -10.36
N THR A 69 -12.14 -6.92 -9.31
CA THR A 69 -11.51 -5.60 -9.27
C THR A 69 -10.63 -5.50 -8.05
N ARG A 70 -9.41 -4.99 -8.23
CA ARG A 70 -8.52 -4.59 -7.13
C ARG A 70 -8.16 -3.14 -7.25
N GLU A 71 -8.42 -2.38 -6.19
CA GLU A 71 -8.05 -0.98 -6.08
C GLU A 71 -7.00 -0.80 -4.99
N TYR A 72 -5.99 -0.02 -5.31
CA TYR A 72 -5.00 0.46 -4.36
C TYR A 72 -4.97 1.98 -4.38
N LYS A 73 -5.02 2.59 -3.21
CA LYS A 73 -4.91 4.03 -3.01
C LYS A 73 -3.78 4.27 -2.02
N GLN A 74 -2.79 5.05 -2.42
CA GLN A 74 -1.74 5.52 -1.52
C GLN A 74 -1.87 7.02 -1.34
N THR A 75 -1.81 7.45 -0.09
CA THR A 75 -1.82 8.87 0.28
C THR A 75 -0.53 9.19 1.01
N TYR A 76 0.12 10.28 0.61
CA TYR A 76 1.40 10.72 1.16
C TYR A 76 1.26 12.07 1.85
N TRP A 77 1.78 12.17 3.08
CA TRP A 77 1.90 13.44 3.80
C TRP A 77 3.24 13.52 4.53
N ASN A 78 3.51 14.65 5.17
CA ASN A 78 4.78 14.89 5.84
C ASN A 78 5.98 14.65 4.90
N GLU A 79 5.96 15.28 3.72
CA GLU A 79 7.00 15.13 2.68
C GLU A 79 7.23 13.68 2.25
N GLY A 80 6.17 12.85 2.25
CA GLY A 80 6.25 11.45 1.84
C GLY A 80 6.79 10.50 2.92
N LYS A 81 7.12 11.02 4.12
CA LYS A 81 7.55 10.21 5.27
C LYS A 81 6.39 9.47 5.93
N ASN A 82 5.16 9.89 5.67
CA ASN A 82 3.97 9.22 6.15
C ASN A 82 3.14 8.76 4.96
N ILE A 83 2.63 7.53 5.05
CA ILE A 83 1.86 6.88 3.99
C ILE A 83 0.63 6.18 4.57
N ALA A 84 -0.48 6.24 3.83
CA ALA A 84 -1.66 5.43 4.06
C ALA A 84 -1.96 4.68 2.77
N ILE A 85 -2.06 3.35 2.86
CA ILE A 85 -2.36 2.45 1.76
C ILE A 85 -3.72 1.83 2.02
N GLU A 86 -4.69 2.07 1.15
CA GLU A 86 -5.96 1.37 1.16
C GLU A 86 -5.99 0.37 0.00
N ARG A 87 -6.34 -0.87 0.30
CA ARG A 87 -6.64 -1.91 -0.68
C ARG A 87 -8.11 -2.27 -0.60
N THR A 88 -8.78 -2.39 -1.74
CA THR A 88 -10.14 -2.93 -1.84
C THR A 88 -10.21 -3.94 -2.97
N ASP A 89 -10.67 -5.14 -2.66
CA ASP A 89 -10.90 -6.21 -3.61
C ASP A 89 -12.41 -6.48 -3.68
N GLU A 90 -12.94 -6.53 -4.90
CA GLU A 90 -14.32 -6.85 -5.21
C GLU A 90 -14.37 -8.00 -6.22
N GLY A 91 -15.39 -8.86 -6.13
CA GLY A 91 -15.55 -10.02 -7.00
C GLY A 91 -15.84 -11.28 -6.20
N ASN A 92 -15.07 -12.34 -6.42
CA ASN A 92 -15.23 -13.64 -5.76
C ASN A 92 -15.10 -13.54 -4.23
N GLU A 93 -14.18 -12.72 -3.74
CA GLU A 93 -14.00 -12.44 -2.32
C GLU A 93 -13.94 -10.93 -2.09
N TYR A 94 -14.72 -10.45 -1.12
CA TYR A 94 -14.63 -9.06 -0.68
C TYR A 94 -13.53 -8.93 0.38
N TYR A 95 -12.54 -8.10 0.12
CA TYR A 95 -11.47 -7.80 1.05
C TYR A 95 -11.17 -6.30 1.07
N ARG A 96 -10.93 -5.75 2.26
CA ARG A 96 -10.50 -4.36 2.39
C ARG A 96 -9.48 -4.23 3.51
N GLU A 97 -8.42 -3.49 3.26
CA GLU A 97 -7.34 -3.26 4.21
C GLU A 97 -6.93 -1.79 4.18
N LEU A 98 -6.57 -1.25 5.35
CA LEU A 98 -5.92 0.04 5.51
C LEU A 98 -4.60 -0.16 6.27
N ILE A 99 -3.50 0.24 5.65
CA ILE A 99 -2.17 0.26 6.25
C ILE A 99 -1.78 1.71 6.43
N VAL A 100 -1.38 2.10 7.64
CA VAL A 100 -0.94 3.46 7.95
C VAL A 100 0.44 3.38 8.54
N SER A 101 1.40 4.06 7.92
CA SER A 101 2.77 4.18 8.40
C SER A 101 3.11 5.66 8.62
N VAL A 102 3.54 6.01 9.82
CA VAL A 102 3.85 7.39 10.21
C VAL A 102 5.22 7.48 10.84
N LEU A 103 5.96 8.55 10.55
CA LEU A 103 7.18 8.88 11.26
C LEU A 103 6.84 9.24 12.73
N ASN A 104 7.43 8.50 13.66
CA ASN A 104 7.36 8.79 15.08
C ASN A 104 8.43 9.85 15.43
N SER A 105 8.02 11.12 15.43
CA SER A 105 8.91 12.26 15.71
C SER A 105 9.34 12.41 17.18
N ARG A 106 8.93 11.51 18.07
CA ARG A 106 9.23 11.59 19.51
C ARG A 106 10.45 10.78 19.95
N GLU A 107 11.04 10.01 19.06
CA GLU A 107 12.24 9.21 19.36
C GLU A 107 13.48 9.89 18.78
N GLU A 108 14.62 9.74 19.47
CA GLU A 108 15.91 10.33 19.05
C GLU A 108 16.43 9.70 17.75
N GLU A 109 15.91 8.53 17.38
CA GLU A 109 16.16 7.83 16.12
C GLU A 109 14.89 7.89 15.26
N ALA A 110 15.07 7.89 13.93
CA ALA A 110 13.97 7.94 12.98
C ALA A 110 13.17 6.63 13.02
N ALA A 111 12.25 6.53 13.97
CA ALA A 111 11.35 5.39 14.07
C ALA A 111 10.08 5.66 13.24
N SER A 112 9.61 4.66 12.49
CA SER A 112 8.29 4.67 11.88
C SER A 112 7.35 3.72 12.61
N GLN A 113 6.10 4.11 12.76
CA GLN A 113 5.05 3.29 13.35
C GLN A 113 4.10 2.85 12.25
N THR A 114 3.85 1.55 12.12
CA THR A 114 2.90 1.00 11.15
C THR A 114 1.75 0.28 11.86
N LEU A 115 0.52 0.59 11.43
CA LEU A 115 -0.72 -0.07 11.84
C LEU A 115 -1.40 -0.64 10.59
N ARG A 116 -1.80 -1.91 10.63
CA ARG A 116 -2.63 -2.54 9.59
C ARG A 116 -3.98 -2.90 10.15
N LEU A 117 -5.03 -2.51 9.44
CA LEU A 117 -6.41 -2.72 9.79
C LEU A 117 -7.08 -3.49 8.65
N VAL A 118 -7.70 -4.63 8.94
CA VAL A 118 -8.57 -5.32 7.98
C VAL A 118 -10.01 -4.89 8.25
N LEU A 119 -10.68 -4.45 7.19
CA LEU A 119 -12.05 -3.99 7.23
C LEU A 119 -12.92 -5.12 6.66
N ASN A 120 -13.62 -5.83 7.54
CA ASN A 120 -14.71 -6.71 7.10
C ASN A 120 -16.02 -5.92 7.03
N ARG A 121 -17.13 -6.58 6.67
CA ARG A 121 -18.42 -5.90 6.45
C ARG A 121 -18.94 -5.14 7.67
N GLU A 122 -18.56 -5.52 8.88
CA GLU A 122 -19.14 -5.00 10.12
C GLU A 122 -18.12 -4.33 11.04
N ASN A 123 -16.84 -4.71 10.92
CA ASN A 123 -15.81 -4.36 11.87
C ASN A 123 -14.51 -3.94 11.18
N ILE A 124 -13.77 -3.07 11.87
CA ILE A 124 -12.39 -2.73 11.56
C ILE A 124 -11.53 -3.41 12.61
N VAL A 125 -10.66 -4.33 12.18
CA VAL A 125 -9.88 -5.19 13.07
C VAL A 125 -8.41 -4.89 12.88
N PRO A 126 -7.66 -4.52 13.93
CA PRO A 126 -6.21 -4.40 13.82
C PRO A 126 -5.58 -5.78 13.69
N VAL A 127 -4.73 -5.94 12.68
CA VAL A 127 -4.06 -7.23 12.38
C VAL A 127 -2.54 -7.14 12.55
N TYR A 128 -2.02 -5.91 12.63
CA TYR A 128 -0.61 -5.64 12.86
C TYR A 128 -0.41 -4.25 13.45
N HIS A 129 0.48 -4.13 14.44
CA HIS A 129 0.99 -2.85 14.93
C HIS A 129 2.44 -3.04 15.35
N GLY A 130 3.35 -2.30 14.72
CA GLY A 130 4.76 -2.32 15.06
C GLY A 130 5.44 -0.97 14.88
N PHE A 131 6.62 -0.85 15.50
CA PHE A 131 7.56 0.22 15.31
C PHE A 131 8.80 -0.32 14.60
N PHE A 132 9.33 0.48 13.68
CA PHE A 132 10.50 0.18 12.89
C PHE A 132 11.52 1.27 13.12
N THR A 133 12.73 0.91 13.50
CA THR A 133 13.83 1.86 13.68
C THR A 133 14.94 1.49 12.70
N ASP A 134 15.39 2.48 11.94
CA ASP A 134 16.53 2.32 11.05
C ASP A 134 17.81 2.68 11.83
N GLU A 135 18.66 1.67 12.04
CA GLU A 135 19.96 1.81 12.68
C GLU A 135 20.96 2.46 11.72
N ALA A 136 22.01 3.08 12.27
CA ALA A 136 23.02 3.78 11.47
C ALA A 136 23.82 2.89 10.50
N ASP A 137 23.83 1.57 10.73
CA ASP A 137 24.46 0.57 9.87
C ASP A 137 23.52 0.05 8.76
N GLY A 138 22.29 0.58 8.67
CA GLY A 138 21.27 0.18 7.71
C GLY A 138 20.46 -1.04 8.13
N ILE A 139 20.66 -1.57 9.35
CA ILE A 139 19.78 -2.60 9.91
C ILE A 139 18.46 -1.95 10.33
N GLN A 140 17.34 -2.60 10.00
CA GLN A 140 16.03 -2.21 10.50
C GLN A 140 15.62 -3.15 11.64
N THR A 141 15.28 -2.58 12.80
CA THR A 141 14.75 -3.33 13.94
C THR A 141 13.23 -3.18 13.99
N GLU A 142 12.52 -4.26 14.34
CA GLU A 142 11.06 -4.28 14.47
C GLU A 142 10.67 -4.59 15.91
N SER A 143 9.84 -3.75 16.51
CA SER A 143 9.16 -4.06 17.78
C SER A 143 7.64 -4.12 17.57
N ARG A 144 7.02 -5.23 17.98
CA ARG A 144 5.58 -5.45 17.80
C ARG A 144 4.82 -5.13 19.08
N ILE A 145 3.69 -4.46 18.92
CA ILE A 145 2.68 -4.36 19.98
C ILE A 145 1.82 -5.61 19.94
N ASN A 146 1.62 -6.23 21.11
CA ASN A 146 0.70 -7.35 21.23
C ASN A 146 -0.74 -6.84 21.04
N LEU A 147 -1.46 -7.43 20.08
CA LEU A 147 -2.83 -7.06 19.71
C LEU A 147 -3.87 -7.92 20.43
N ASP A 148 -3.63 -8.25 21.71
CA ASP A 148 -4.42 -9.18 22.51
C ASP A 148 -5.93 -9.14 22.12
N ALA A 149 -6.44 -10.28 21.62
CA ALA A 149 -7.84 -10.61 21.33
C ALA A 149 -8.44 -10.40 19.92
N PHE A 150 -7.69 -10.03 18.88
CA PHE A 150 -8.23 -10.03 17.50
C PHE A 150 -7.81 -11.26 16.70
N LYS A 151 -8.46 -12.41 16.95
CA LYS A 151 -8.43 -13.50 15.97
C LYS A 151 -9.37 -13.14 14.83
N ILE A 152 -8.83 -12.87 13.65
CA ILE A 152 -9.63 -12.93 12.43
C ILE A 152 -10.03 -14.41 12.31
N PRO A 153 -11.32 -14.77 12.38
CA PRO A 153 -11.74 -16.13 12.05
C PRO A 153 -11.24 -16.42 10.64
N ASP A 154 -10.64 -17.58 10.42
CA ASP A 154 -10.01 -17.97 9.16
C ASP A 154 -10.88 -17.52 7.96
N GLN A 155 -10.26 -16.77 7.04
CA GLN A 155 -10.80 -16.46 5.72
C GLN A 155 -10.89 -17.75 4.90
#